data_AF-D7CNR2-F1
#
_entry.id   AF-D7CNR2-F1
#
_cell.length_a   1.000
_cell.length_b   1.000
_cell.length_c   1.000
_cell.angle_alpha   90.00
_cell.angle_beta   90.00
_cell.angle_gamma   90.00
#
_symmetry.space_group_name_H-M   'P 1'
#
loop_
_entity.id
_entity.type
_entity.pdbx_description
1 polymer ?
#
loop_
_entity_poly.entity_id
_entity_poly.type
_entity_poly.pdbx_seq_one_letter_code
_entity_poly.pdbx_strand_id
1 'polypeptide(L)'
;MENWFVTAAMEFGIVVIGLILFGKFCSWSKKFSLPGKLKLWTYILLGLGVIGFNVWYKIAEKDVTQMPTVLVVSLVFVIFFSFVLMAETKQE
;
A
#
# COMPACT_ATOMS: atom_id res chain seq x y z
N MET A 1 32.60 8.26 -8.19
CA MET A 1 31.43 9.11 -7.93
C MET A 1 30.46 9.19 -9.12
N GLU A 2 30.77 8.57 -10.27
CA GLU A 2 29.97 8.70 -11.52
C GLU A 2 28.64 7.93 -11.56
N ASN A 3 28.45 6.92 -10.71
CA ASN A 3 27.27 6.05 -10.81
C ASN A 3 26.09 6.45 -9.91
N TRP A 4 26.30 7.34 -8.92
CA TRP A 4 25.26 7.70 -7.94
C TRP A 4 24.10 8.48 -8.58
N PHE A 5 24.41 9.41 -9.49
CA PHE A 5 23.38 10.17 -10.19
C PHE A 5 22.52 9.27 -11.07
N VAL A 6 23.10 8.24 -11.67
CA VAL A 6 22.39 7.28 -12.52
C VAL A 6 21.48 6.39 -11.67
N THR A 7 21.96 5.84 -10.54
CA THR A 7 21.10 5.06 -9.63
C THR A 7 19.97 5.90 -9.05
N ALA A 8 20.28 7.10 -8.54
CA ALA A 8 19.25 7.99 -8.00
C ALA A 8 18.20 8.39 -9.05
N ALA A 9 18.62 8.67 -10.29
CA ALA A 9 17.69 8.96 -11.38
C ALA A 9 16.81 7.76 -11.75
N MET A 10 17.37 6.54 -11.75
CA MET A 10 16.60 5.31 -11.98
C MET A 10 15.60 5.06 -10.85
N GLU A 11 16.03 5.15 -9.59
CA GLU A 11 15.16 4.99 -8.42
C GLU A 11 14.01 6.00 -8.44
N PHE A 12 14.33 7.27 -8.70
CA PHE A 12 13.32 8.32 -8.85
C PHE A 12 12.35 8.02 -10.00
N GLY A 13 12.87 7.57 -11.15
CA GLY A 13 12.05 7.15 -12.29
C GLY A 13 11.08 6.03 -11.94
N ILE A 14 11.54 5.00 -11.22
CA ILE A 14 10.70 3.89 -10.75
C ILE A 14 9.60 4.38 -9.81
N VAL A 15 9.92 5.27 -8.88
CA VAL A 15 8.92 5.87 -7.96
C VAL A 15 7.87 6.66 -8.74
N VAL A 16 8.27 7.50 -9.70
CA VAL A 16 7.34 8.29 -10.52
C VAL A 16 6.42 7.38 -11.33
N ILE A 17 6.97 6.34 -11.97
CA ILE A 17 6.17 5.34 -12.71
C ILE A 17 5.18 4.65 -11.76
N GLY A 18 5.64 4.25 -10.57
CA GLY A 18 4.80 3.65 -9.53
C GLY A 18 3.62 4.56 -9.15
N LEU A 19 3.87 5.86 -8.94
CA LEU A 19 2.82 6.83 -8.63
C LEU A 19 1.81 6.99 -9.78
N ILE A 20 2.27 7.00 -11.03
CA ILE A 20 1.39 7.07 -12.21
C ILE A 20 0.49 5.82 -12.29
N LEU A 21 1.07 4.64 -12.12
CA LEU A 21 0.32 3.38 -12.12
C LEU A 21 -0.67 3.30 -10.96
N PHE A 22 -0.26 3.75 -9.77
CA PHE A 22 -1.11 3.82 -8.60
C PHE A 22 -2.26 4.81 -8.79
N GLY A 23 -2.01 5.98 -9.38
CA GLY A 23 -3.06 6.95 -9.74
C GLY A 23 -4.08 6.38 -10.73
N LYS A 24 -3.63 5.61 -11.71
CA LYS A 24 -4.52 4.86 -12.62
C LYS A 24 -5.32 3.79 -11.89
N PHE A 25 -4.67 3.04 -10.99
CA PHE A 25 -5.33 2.05 -10.15
C PHE A 25 -6.44 2.70 -9.30
N CYS A 26 -6.14 3.80 -8.60
CA CYS A 26 -7.12 4.55 -7.83
C CYS A 26 -8.30 5.05 -8.68
N SER A 27 -8.02 5.54 -9.89
CA SER A 27 -9.06 5.98 -10.84
C SER A 27 -9.94 4.82 -11.32
N TRP A 28 -9.36 3.64 -11.47
CA TRP A 28 -10.09 2.41 -11.77
C TRP A 28 -10.93 1.93 -10.58
N SER A 29 -10.40 1.99 -9.35
CA SER A 29 -11.10 1.60 -8.13
C SER A 29 -12.39 2.39 -7.91
N LYS A 30 -12.41 3.68 -8.26
CA LYS A 30 -13.60 4.54 -8.19
C LYS A 30 -14.81 4.01 -8.97
N LYS A 31 -14.60 3.17 -10.00
CA LYS A 31 -15.71 2.58 -10.77
C LYS A 31 -16.49 1.52 -9.99
N PHE A 32 -15.95 1.04 -8.87
CA PHE A 32 -16.61 0.07 -8.01
C PHE A 32 -17.34 0.79 -6.89
N SER A 33 -18.49 0.25 -6.50
CA SER A 33 -19.26 0.77 -5.38
C SER A 33 -19.35 -0.30 -4.29
N LEU A 34 -18.91 0.03 -3.08
CA LEU A 34 -18.87 -0.85 -1.92
C LEU A 34 -19.85 -0.38 -0.84
N PRO A 35 -20.47 -1.30 -0.07
CA PRO A 35 -21.38 -0.91 1.01
C PRO A 35 -20.65 -0.13 2.11
N GLY A 36 -21.31 0.87 2.69
CA GLY A 36 -20.72 1.74 3.72
C GLY A 36 -20.19 0.97 4.94
N LYS A 37 -20.88 -0.11 5.33
CA LYS A 37 -20.41 -1.01 6.40
C LYS A 37 -19.06 -1.64 6.08
N LEU A 38 -18.84 -2.10 4.85
CA LEU A 38 -17.57 -2.73 4.46
C LEU A 38 -16.42 -1.73 4.54
N LYS A 39 -16.63 -0.48 4.11
CA LYS A 39 -15.64 0.60 4.27
C LYS A 39 -15.31 0.86 5.74
N LEU A 40 -16.31 0.91 6.62
CA LEU A 40 -16.11 1.10 8.05
C LEU A 40 -15.22 -0.01 8.65
N TRP A 41 -15.54 -1.27 8.36
CA TRP A 41 -14.73 -2.42 8.80
C TRP A 41 -13.31 -2.34 8.26
N THR A 42 -13.14 -1.91 7.01
CA THR A 42 -11.82 -1.68 6.43
C THR A 42 -11.05 -0.60 7.18
N TYR A 43 -11.65 0.54 7.57
CA TYR A 43 -10.91 1.53 8.38
C TYR A 43 -10.43 0.98 9.74
N ILE A 44 -11.24 0.14 10.38
CA ILE A 44 -10.84 -0.54 11.63
C ILE A 44 -9.66 -1.49 11.38
N LEU A 45 -9.77 -2.30 10.32
CA LEU A 45 -8.71 -3.21 9.88
C LEU A 45 -7.43 -2.48 9.50
N LEU A 46 -7.52 -1.28 8.92
CA LEU A 46 -6.35 -0.45 8.61
C LEU A 46 -5.62 -0.06 9.90
N GLY A 47 -6.36 0.45 10.90
CA GLY A 47 -5.79 0.82 12.19
C GLY A 47 -5.10 -0.34 12.89
N LEU A 48 -5.76 -1.51 12.93
CA LEU A 48 -5.17 -2.74 13.47
C LEU A 48 -3.97 -3.21 12.65
N GLY A 49 -4.06 -3.12 11.32
CA GLY A 49 -2.99 -3.47 10.39
C GLY A 49 -1.74 -2.65 10.65
N VAL A 50 -1.86 -1.33 10.82
CA VAL A 50 -0.70 -0.46 11.12
C VAL A 50 0.02 -0.94 12.38
N ILE A 51 -0.71 -1.27 13.44
CA ILE A 51 -0.11 -1.78 14.68
C ILE A 51 0.56 -3.14 14.41
N GLY A 52 -0.15 -4.06 13.75
CA GLY A 52 0.37 -5.40 13.43
C GLY A 52 1.63 -5.37 12.58
N PHE A 53 1.68 -4.57 11.52
CA PHE A 53 2.85 -4.43 10.67
C PHE A 53 4.04 -3.79 11.40
N ASN A 54 3.81 -2.83 12.29
CA ASN A 54 4.90 -2.26 13.09
C ASN A 54 5.47 -3.28 14.08
N VAL A 55 4.61 -4.08 14.72
CA VAL A 55 5.06 -5.16 15.60
C VAL A 55 5.84 -6.21 14.80
N TRP A 56 5.31 -6.64 13.65
CA TRP A 56 5.96 -7.64 12.82
C TRP A 56 7.29 -7.12 12.25
N TYR A 57 7.36 -5.84 11.88
CA TYR A 57 8.60 -5.20 11.46
C TYR A 57 9.67 -5.26 12.56
N LYS A 58 9.32 -4.95 13.81
CA LYS A 58 10.27 -5.06 14.96
C LYS A 58 10.75 -6.48 15.21
N ILE A 59 9.94 -7.49 14.89
CA ILE A 59 10.34 -8.90 14.97
C ILE A 59 11.28 -9.22 13.81
N ALA A 60 10.94 -8.81 12.58
CA ALA A 60 11.74 -9.01 11.38
C ALA A 60 13.06 -8.23 11.41
N GLU A 61 13.18 -7.18 12.21
CA GLU A 61 14.45 -6.49 12.44
C GLU A 61 15.48 -7.40 13.14
N LYS A 62 15.01 -8.35 13.96
CA LYS A 62 15.87 -9.33 14.64
C LYS A 62 16.17 -10.56 13.77
N ASP A 63 15.37 -10.80 12.74
CA ASP A 63 15.56 -11.85 11.74
C ASP A 63 15.29 -11.29 10.35
N VAL A 64 16.35 -10.74 9.74
CA VAL A 64 16.31 -10.02 8.47
C VAL A 64 15.80 -10.86 7.30
N THR A 65 15.75 -12.19 7.44
CA THR A 65 15.16 -13.08 6.41
C THR A 65 13.66 -12.86 6.25
N GLN A 66 12.99 -12.33 7.27
CA GLN A 66 11.56 -12.03 7.27
C GLN A 66 11.24 -10.63 6.68
N MET A 67 12.22 -9.73 6.58
CA MET A 67 12.00 -8.35 6.11
C MET A 67 11.33 -8.26 4.73
N PRO A 68 11.74 -9.03 3.70
CA PRO A 68 11.10 -8.97 2.39
C PRO A 68 9.61 -9.36 2.47
N THR A 69 9.30 -10.36 3.28
CA THR A 69 7.92 -10.82 3.50
C THR A 69 7.07 -9.74 4.14
N VAL A 70 7.56 -9.10 5.20
CA VAL A 70 6.84 -8.00 5.87
C VAL A 70 6.57 -6.85 4.89
N LEU A 71 7.57 -6.48 4.09
CA LEU A 71 7.45 -5.41 3.10
C LEU A 71 6.41 -5.77 2.02
N VAL A 72 6.48 -6.96 1.43
CA VAL A 72 5.53 -7.39 0.40
C VAL A 72 4.11 -7.48 0.93
N VAL A 73 3.90 -8.07 2.12
CA VAL A 73 2.56 -8.18 2.70
C VAL A 73 2.01 -6.79 3.04
N SER A 74 2.83 -5.89 3.58
CA SER A 74 2.41 -4.50 3.84
C SER A 74 2.04 -3.76 2.55
N LEU A 75 2.76 -4.00 1.45
CA LEU A 75 2.46 -3.41 0.14
C LEU A 75 1.12 -3.92 -0.40
N VAL A 76 0.88 -5.24 -0.35
CA VAL A 76 -0.41 -5.83 -0.76
C VAL A 76 -1.56 -5.25 0.07
N PHE A 77 -1.34 -5.09 1.37
CA PHE A 77 -2.29 -4.47 2.27
C PHE A 77 -2.63 -3.04 1.79
N VAL A 78 -1.62 -2.19 1.58
CA VAL A 78 -1.81 -0.80 1.08
C VAL A 78 -2.62 -0.75 -0.22
N ILE A 79 -2.37 -1.66 -1.18
CA ILE A 79 -3.15 -1.73 -2.42
C ILE A 79 -4.63 -2.06 -2.13
N PHE A 80 -4.90 -3.00 -1.24
CA PHE A 80 -6.27 -3.37 -0.84
C PHE A 80 -7.00 -2.21 -0.14
N PHE A 81 -6.36 -1.52 0.81
CA PHE A 81 -6.98 -0.36 1.48
C PHE A 81 -7.24 0.78 0.51
N SER A 82 -6.29 1.05 -0.38
CA SER A 82 -6.42 2.10 -1.38
C SER A 82 -7.59 1.81 -2.33
N PHE A 83 -7.80 0.54 -2.70
CA PHE A 83 -8.98 0.14 -3.47
C PHE A 83 -10.28 0.44 -2.73
N VAL A 84 -10.42 -0.02 -1.48
CA VAL A 84 -11.66 0.15 -0.71
C VAL A 84 -11.93 1.63 -0.39
N LEU A 85 -10.88 2.40 -0.14
CA LEU A 85 -10.97 3.83 0.16
C LEU A 85 -11.40 4.64 -1.06
N MET A 86 -10.88 4.29 -2.24
CA MET A 86 -11.18 4.99 -3.49
C MET A 86 -12.45 4.50 -4.19
N ALA A 87 -12.89 3.27 -3.96
CA ALA A 87 -14.19 2.80 -4.41
C ALA A 87 -15.29 3.73 -3.89
N GLU A 88 -16.36 3.94 -4.64
CA GLU A 88 -17.49 4.74 -4.18
C GLU A 88 -18.29 4.01 -3.09
N THR A 89 -19.02 4.77 -2.28
CA THR A 89 -19.93 4.17 -1.28
C THR A 89 -21.28 3.96 -1.96
N LYS A 90 -21.81 2.74 -1.92
CA LYS A 90 -23.20 2.49 -2.31
C LYS A 90 -24.10 3.34 -1.42
N GLN A 91 -24.90 4.20 -2.02
CA GLN A 91 -26.02 4.83 -1.33
C GLN A 91 -27.02 3.70 -1.09
N GLU A 92 -27.15 3.29 0.18
CA GLU A 92 -28.22 2.37 0.61
C GLU A 92 -29.59 3.05 0.43
#